data_AF-R0FJH0-F1
#
_entry.id   AF-R0FJH0-F1
#
_cell.length_a   1.000
_cell.length_b   1.000
_cell.length_c   1.000
_cell.angle_alpha   90.00
_cell.angle_beta   90.00
_cell.angle_gamma   90.00
#
_symmetry.space_group_name_H-M   'P 1'
#
loop_
_entity.id
_entity.type
_entity.pdbx_description
1 polymer ?
#
loop_
_entity_poly.entity_id
_entity_poly.type
_entity_poly.pdbx_seq_one_letter_code
_entity_poly.pdbx_strand_id
1 'polypeptide(L)'
;MSRLRAFSAPDLVPSDSGSITSSPTKTTEHPCHEDSGLEGITTNVKLLLKLVQDHNEATSRQHDDWKVQRVKTMMTILDDLKARIQKAQQQSSSGKKELRRCNTELRPIHDPSKNPTKPPQNDPDDIQKLRRELTASMAARKSLQMMCSSLGKEKEIMALELSRKAHELTEMEELISDLRAQNNKLLKKVQNCAVEHNKEKKEDDDGQGCKDASLQGRNKELSEQLLKSIDGYRSLKRKYKEVQEENGSMRRALRDYAEEVNDGTQRLTKLHEKITREDEVNLENEISDLENLLQGLGLKISNHSQKK
;
A
#
# COMPACT_ATOMS: atom_id res chain seq x y z
N MET A 1 -7.74 35.75 5.87
CA MET A 1 -6.92 34.57 5.55
C MET A 1 -7.51 33.36 6.25
N SER A 2 -7.83 32.34 5.46
CA SER A 2 -8.90 31.38 5.74
C SER A 2 -8.45 30.21 6.62
N ARG A 3 -9.23 29.95 7.66
CA ARG A 3 -9.17 28.79 8.55
C ARG A 3 -9.38 27.51 7.75
N LEU A 4 -8.43 26.58 7.78
CA LEU A 4 -8.67 25.19 7.37
C LEU A 4 -8.81 24.32 8.62
N ARG A 5 -10.08 24.00 8.88
CA ARG A 5 -10.60 23.13 9.93
C ARG A 5 -10.30 21.68 9.52
N ALA A 6 -9.53 20.97 10.33
CA ALA A 6 -9.43 19.51 10.26
C ALA A 6 -10.77 18.90 10.66
N PHE A 7 -11.25 17.91 9.89
CA PHE A 7 -12.42 17.11 10.25
C PHE A 7 -11.97 15.74 10.73
N SER A 8 -12.33 15.42 11.97
CA SER A 8 -12.19 14.11 12.60
C SER A 8 -13.01 13.04 11.87
N ALA A 9 -12.47 11.83 11.86
CA ALA A 9 -13.19 10.60 11.58
C ALA A 9 -14.22 10.30 12.70
N PRO A 10 -15.35 9.64 12.40
CA PRO A 10 -16.11 8.92 13.40
C PRO A 10 -15.67 7.46 13.46
N ASP A 11 -15.49 6.99 14.70
CA ASP A 11 -15.10 5.63 15.06
C ASP A 11 -16.32 4.68 15.14
N LEU A 12 -16.00 3.41 14.94
CA LEU A 12 -16.77 2.19 14.67
C LEU A 12 -17.82 1.78 15.72
N VAL A 13 -18.88 1.03 15.32
CA VAL A 13 -19.29 -0.29 15.91
C VAL A 13 -20.23 -1.08 14.95
N PRO A 14 -20.51 -2.40 15.15
CA PRO A 14 -19.93 -3.53 14.43
C PRO A 14 -20.90 -4.22 13.43
N SER A 15 -20.35 -4.89 12.41
CA SER A 15 -21.11 -5.81 11.56
C SER A 15 -20.81 -7.25 11.96
N ASP A 16 -21.84 -7.96 12.41
CA ASP A 16 -21.87 -9.42 12.46
C ASP A 16 -22.40 -9.97 11.13
N SER A 17 -21.56 -10.80 10.51
CA SER A 17 -21.84 -11.98 9.68
C SER A 17 -23.03 -12.00 8.71
N GLY A 18 -22.74 -12.16 7.41
CA GLY A 18 -23.68 -12.72 6.44
C GLY A 18 -23.27 -12.59 4.98
N SER A 19 -22.73 -13.68 4.43
CA SER A 19 -22.39 -13.94 3.02
C SER A 19 -23.44 -13.46 1.97
N ILE A 20 -22.99 -13.08 0.76
CA ILE A 20 -23.45 -13.54 -0.58
C ILE A 20 -23.23 -12.46 -1.68
N THR A 21 -22.36 -12.83 -2.63
CA THR A 21 -22.25 -12.46 -4.07
C THR A 21 -22.18 -10.99 -4.52
N SER A 22 -21.05 -10.73 -5.20
CA SER A 22 -20.74 -9.60 -6.05
C SER A 22 -21.61 -9.50 -7.32
N SER A 23 -21.99 -8.27 -7.68
CA SER A 23 -22.44 -7.88 -9.02
C SER A 23 -21.91 -6.47 -9.33
N PRO A 24 -21.25 -6.23 -10.48
CA PRO A 24 -20.76 -4.92 -10.85
C PRO A 24 -21.81 -4.14 -11.67
N THR A 25 -21.86 -2.84 -11.40
CA THR A 25 -22.66 -1.81 -12.06
C THR A 25 -22.17 -1.53 -13.48
N LYS A 26 -23.11 -1.45 -14.42
CA LYS A 26 -22.89 -1.04 -15.81
C LYS A 26 -22.60 0.46 -15.91
N THR A 27 -21.53 0.82 -16.59
CA THR A 27 -21.39 2.13 -17.26
C THR A 27 -21.06 1.87 -18.72
N THR A 28 -21.96 2.29 -19.59
CA THR A 28 -21.94 2.11 -21.03
C THR A 28 -20.90 3.05 -21.65
N GLU A 29 -19.73 2.52 -22.00
CA GLU A 29 -18.86 3.10 -23.02
C GLU A 29 -18.68 2.08 -24.14
N HIS A 30 -18.86 2.55 -25.37
CA HIS A 30 -18.70 1.77 -26.61
C HIS A 30 -17.29 1.15 -26.70
N PRO A 31 -17.15 -0.19 -26.68
CA PRO A 31 -15.87 -0.82 -26.98
C PRO A 31 -15.75 -1.05 -28.48
N CYS A 32 -14.61 -0.67 -29.03
CA CYS A 32 -14.14 -1.19 -30.32
C CYS A 32 -14.08 -2.73 -30.22
N HIS A 33 -14.81 -3.40 -31.11
CA HIS A 33 -15.26 -4.79 -31.00
C HIS A 33 -14.17 -5.83 -31.37
N GLU A 34 -12.92 -5.70 -30.94
CA GLU A 34 -11.90 -6.74 -31.21
C GLU A 34 -11.17 -7.28 -29.98
N ASP A 35 -11.01 -6.49 -28.90
CA ASP A 35 -10.18 -6.92 -27.76
C ASP A 35 -10.91 -7.77 -26.70
N SER A 36 -12.23 -7.66 -26.57
CA SER A 36 -12.98 -8.40 -25.53
C SER A 36 -12.99 -9.93 -25.73
N GLY A 37 -12.77 -10.41 -26.97
CA GLY A 37 -12.67 -11.84 -27.28
C GLY A 37 -11.31 -12.43 -26.87
N LEU A 38 -10.23 -11.69 -27.12
CA LEU A 38 -8.85 -12.10 -26.87
C LEU A 38 -8.49 -12.07 -25.37
N GLU A 39 -9.09 -11.14 -24.61
CA GLU A 39 -8.92 -11.07 -23.16
C GLU A 39 -9.49 -12.30 -22.43
N GLY A 40 -10.65 -12.79 -22.88
CA GLY A 40 -11.24 -14.04 -22.36
C GLY A 40 -10.42 -15.28 -22.69
N ILE A 41 -9.83 -15.34 -23.89
CA ILE A 41 -8.90 -16.40 -24.30
C ILE A 41 -7.66 -16.39 -23.41
N THR A 42 -7.07 -15.21 -23.19
CA THR A 42 -5.86 -15.04 -22.35
C THR A 42 -6.10 -15.48 -20.90
N THR A 43 -7.27 -15.12 -20.35
CA THR A 43 -7.64 -15.49 -18.98
C THR A 43 -7.80 -17.01 -18.83
N ASN A 44 -8.47 -17.66 -19.78
CA ASN A 44 -8.63 -19.12 -19.78
C ASN A 44 -7.29 -19.85 -19.90
N VAL A 45 -6.37 -19.36 -20.74
CA VAL A 45 -5.01 -19.92 -20.86
C VAL A 45 -4.24 -19.80 -19.55
N LYS A 46 -4.29 -18.64 -18.89
CA LYS A 46 -3.64 -18.44 -17.57
C LYS A 46 -4.22 -19.35 -16.50
N LEU A 47 -5.55 -19.50 -16.46
CA LEU A 47 -6.22 -20.39 -15.51
C LEU A 47 -5.84 -21.85 -15.74
N LEU A 48 -5.77 -22.29 -17.00
CA LEU A 48 -5.37 -23.64 -17.35
C LEU A 48 -3.91 -23.92 -16.95
N LEU A 49 -2.99 -23.00 -17.23
CA LEU A 49 -1.58 -23.14 -16.82
C LEU A 49 -1.43 -23.25 -15.30
N LYS A 50 -2.18 -22.42 -14.56
CA LYS A 50 -2.21 -22.48 -13.09
C LYS A 50 -2.75 -23.82 -12.59
N LEU A 51 -3.84 -24.31 -13.15
CA LEU A 51 -4.40 -25.61 -12.77
C LEU A 51 -3.45 -26.77 -13.08
N VAL A 52 -2.73 -26.72 -14.20
CA VAL A 52 -1.73 -27.73 -14.57
C VAL A 52 -0.55 -27.71 -13.58
N GLN A 53 -0.09 -26.52 -13.19
CA GLN A 53 0.92 -26.37 -12.16
C GLN A 53 0.44 -26.92 -10.80
N ASP A 54 -0.75 -26.52 -10.35
CA ASP A 54 -1.36 -26.99 -9.09
C ASP A 54 -1.59 -28.52 -9.10
N HIS A 55 -1.85 -29.11 -10.27
CA HIS A 55 -2.00 -30.55 -10.43
C HIS A 55 -0.65 -31.28 -10.34
N ASN A 56 0.43 -30.68 -10.84
CA ASN A 56 1.78 -31.26 -10.82
C ASN A 56 2.46 -31.12 -9.44
N GLU A 57 2.17 -30.04 -8.71
CA GLU A 57 2.69 -29.79 -7.36
C GLU A 57 1.94 -30.58 -6.27
N ALA A 58 0.71 -31.00 -6.55
CA ALA A 58 -0.05 -31.89 -5.68
C ALA A 58 0.58 -33.30 -5.67
N THR A 59 1.53 -33.50 -4.75
CA THR A 59 2.15 -34.79 -4.41
C THR A 59 1.16 -35.96 -4.49
N SER A 60 1.61 -37.09 -5.04
CA SER A 60 0.84 -38.30 -5.42
C SER A 60 0.01 -38.98 -4.30
N ARG A 61 -0.04 -38.39 -3.10
CA ARG A 61 -0.81 -38.83 -1.93
C ARG A 61 -2.21 -38.21 -1.82
N GLN A 62 -2.60 -37.29 -2.70
CA GLN A 62 -3.97 -36.73 -2.73
C GLN A 62 -4.97 -37.69 -3.41
N HIS A 63 -6.13 -37.84 -2.76
CA HIS A 63 -7.31 -38.62 -3.14
C HIS A 63 -7.61 -38.54 -4.64
N ASP A 64 -7.79 -39.68 -5.30
CA ASP A 64 -7.97 -39.76 -6.76
C ASP A 64 -9.20 -38.96 -7.25
N ASP A 65 -10.25 -38.84 -6.43
CA ASP A 65 -11.42 -38.00 -6.76
C ASP A 65 -11.08 -36.52 -6.99
N TRP A 66 -10.08 -35.99 -6.27
CA TRP A 66 -9.65 -34.60 -6.47
C TRP A 66 -8.89 -34.42 -7.78
N LYS A 67 -8.16 -35.46 -8.21
CA LYS A 67 -7.49 -35.47 -9.51
C LYS A 67 -8.53 -35.52 -10.62
N VAL A 68 -9.54 -36.39 -10.51
CA VAL A 68 -10.66 -36.49 -11.46
C VAL A 68 -11.40 -35.16 -11.55
N GLN A 69 -11.69 -34.52 -10.42
CA GLN A 69 -12.38 -33.22 -10.40
C GLN A 69 -11.53 -32.10 -11.02
N ARG A 70 -10.22 -32.06 -10.76
CA ARG A 70 -9.30 -31.08 -11.38
C ARG A 70 -9.19 -31.29 -12.89
N VAL A 71 -9.02 -32.52 -13.36
CA VAL A 71 -8.98 -32.85 -14.79
C VAL A 71 -10.31 -32.49 -15.47
N LYS A 72 -11.46 -32.76 -14.82
CA LYS A 72 -12.78 -32.34 -15.31
C LYS A 72 -12.87 -30.81 -15.46
N THR A 73 -12.28 -30.07 -14.52
CA THR A 73 -12.26 -28.60 -14.57
C THR A 73 -11.37 -28.09 -15.69
N MET A 74 -10.19 -28.69 -15.89
CA MET A 74 -9.30 -28.40 -17.03
C MET A 74 -10.00 -28.64 -18.37
N MET A 75 -10.73 -29.75 -18.50
CA MET A 75 -11.47 -30.09 -19.71
C MET A 75 -12.54 -29.04 -20.05
N THR A 76 -13.33 -28.61 -19.07
CA THR A 76 -14.34 -27.55 -19.26
C THR A 76 -13.71 -26.23 -19.72
N ILE A 77 -12.53 -25.88 -19.19
CA ILE A 77 -11.81 -24.65 -19.60
C ILE A 77 -11.28 -24.79 -21.03
N LEU A 78 -10.79 -25.97 -21.42
CA LEU A 78 -10.36 -26.25 -22.78
C LEU A 78 -11.52 -26.17 -23.79
N ASP A 79 -12.70 -26.66 -23.41
CA ASP A 79 -13.90 -26.57 -24.26
C ASP A 79 -14.36 -25.11 -24.45
N ASP A 80 -14.34 -24.29 -23.38
CA ASP A 80 -14.65 -22.86 -23.47
C ASP A 80 -13.59 -22.10 -24.29
N LEU A 81 -12.31 -22.42 -24.10
CA LEU A 81 -11.20 -21.86 -24.88
C LEU A 81 -11.36 -22.18 -26.37
N LYS A 82 -11.68 -23.43 -26.71
CA LYS A 82 -11.92 -23.87 -28.08
C LYS A 82 -13.11 -23.12 -28.71
N ALA A 83 -14.22 -22.99 -28.00
CA ALA A 83 -15.39 -22.26 -28.48
C ALA A 83 -15.08 -20.77 -28.74
N ARG A 84 -14.31 -20.13 -27.86
CA ARG A 84 -13.92 -18.73 -28.00
C ARG A 84 -12.93 -18.49 -29.14
N ILE A 85 -11.94 -19.38 -29.32
CA ILE A 85 -11.00 -19.31 -30.43
C ILE A 85 -11.73 -19.50 -31.77
N GLN A 86 -12.64 -20.47 -31.86
CA GLN A 86 -13.43 -20.67 -33.08
C GLN A 86 -14.30 -19.44 -33.40
N LYS A 87 -14.91 -18.83 -32.38
CA LYS A 87 -15.69 -17.59 -32.54
C LYS A 87 -14.83 -16.41 -33.01
N ALA A 88 -13.63 -16.24 -32.44
CA ALA A 88 -12.68 -15.20 -32.84
C ALA A 88 -12.13 -15.41 -34.27
N GLN A 89 -11.90 -16.66 -34.68
CA GLN A 89 -11.47 -17.02 -36.03
C GLN A 89 -12.58 -16.80 -37.08
N GLN A 90 -13.84 -17.09 -36.73
CA GLN A 90 -14.98 -16.79 -37.61
C GLN A 90 -15.18 -15.29 -37.82
N GLN A 91 -14.98 -14.47 -36.77
CA GLN A 91 -15.08 -13.01 -36.85
C GLN A 91 -13.94 -12.39 -37.70
N SER A 92 -12.72 -12.93 -37.63
CA SER A 92 -11.59 -12.45 -38.45
C SER A 92 -11.63 -12.91 -39.92
N SER A 93 -12.42 -13.94 -40.26
CA SER A 93 -12.60 -14.39 -41.65
C SER A 93 -13.55 -13.52 -42.49
N SER A 94 -14.33 -12.63 -41.86
CA SER A 94 -15.33 -11.76 -42.52
C SER A 94 -14.78 -10.38 -42.94
N GLY A 95 -13.49 -10.13 -42.77
CA GLY A 95 -12.93 -8.78 -42.64
C GLY A 95 -11.93 -8.32 -43.70
N LYS A 96 -11.99 -8.75 -44.97
CA LYS A 96 -11.33 -7.98 -46.05
C LYS A 96 -12.19 -6.75 -46.42
N LYS A 97 -12.47 -5.88 -45.45
CA LYS A 97 -12.91 -4.51 -45.73
C LYS A 97 -11.76 -3.61 -45.36
N GLU A 98 -10.96 -3.35 -46.38
CA GLU A 98 -9.89 -2.38 -46.40
C GLU A 98 -10.35 -1.08 -45.72
N LEU A 99 -9.62 -0.71 -44.67
CA LEU A 99 -9.76 0.58 -43.99
C LEU A 99 -9.46 1.68 -45.00
N ARG A 100 -10.52 2.15 -45.68
CA ARG A 100 -10.47 3.37 -46.49
C ARG A 100 -10.14 4.54 -45.57
N ARG A 101 -8.83 4.83 -45.50
CA ARG A 101 -8.31 6.09 -45.01
C ARG A 101 -8.98 7.22 -45.80
N CYS A 102 -9.69 8.07 -45.07
CA CYS A 102 -9.92 9.49 -45.34
C CYS A 102 -9.84 9.95 -46.81
N ASN A 103 -11.02 10.14 -47.43
CA ASN A 103 -11.34 11.26 -48.35
C ASN A 103 -10.22 11.81 -49.27
N THR A 104 -9.56 10.96 -50.07
CA THR A 104 -8.60 11.40 -51.10
C THR A 104 -8.82 10.77 -52.47
N GLU A 105 -10.07 10.46 -52.82
CA GLU A 105 -10.44 10.15 -54.21
C GLU A 105 -11.50 11.13 -54.72
N LEU A 106 -11.07 12.35 -55.06
CA LEU A 106 -11.83 13.20 -55.97
C LEU A 106 -11.63 12.66 -57.39
N ARG A 107 -12.51 11.78 -57.85
CA ARG A 107 -12.66 11.55 -59.29
C ARG A 107 -13.23 12.82 -59.94
N PRO A 108 -12.60 13.38 -60.98
CA PRO A 108 -13.23 14.39 -61.81
C PRO A 108 -14.33 13.70 -62.65
N ILE A 109 -15.60 13.95 -62.32
CA ILE A 109 -16.70 13.69 -63.26
C ILE A 109 -16.80 14.94 -64.13
N HIS A 110 -16.21 14.86 -65.31
CA HIS A 110 -16.38 15.85 -66.36
C HIS A 110 -17.68 15.53 -67.10
N ASP A 111 -18.68 16.39 -66.97
CA ASP A 111 -19.79 16.47 -67.91
C ASP A 111 -20.08 17.96 -68.19
N PRO A 112 -19.89 18.47 -69.43
CA PRO A 112 -20.01 19.88 -69.71
C PRO A 112 -21.44 20.18 -70.17
N SER A 113 -22.36 20.44 -69.24
CA SER A 113 -23.63 21.05 -69.62
C SER A 113 -24.38 21.70 -68.47
N LYS A 114 -24.56 23.02 -68.61
CA LYS A 114 -25.57 23.89 -68.00
C LYS A 114 -25.21 24.55 -66.64
N ASN A 115 -24.86 25.83 -66.81
CA ASN A 115 -25.06 26.99 -65.91
C ASN A 115 -24.08 27.15 -64.73
N PRO A 116 -23.46 28.35 -64.58
CA PRO A 116 -22.69 28.67 -63.38
C PRO A 116 -23.68 28.93 -62.24
N THR A 117 -24.01 27.87 -61.51
CA THR A 117 -24.77 28.02 -60.26
C THR A 117 -23.83 28.70 -59.26
N LYS A 118 -24.27 29.86 -58.76
CA LYS A 118 -23.59 30.71 -57.79
C LYS A 118 -22.98 29.90 -56.63
N PRO A 119 -21.88 30.36 -56.00
CA PRO A 119 -21.32 29.71 -54.82
C PRO A 119 -22.42 29.53 -53.77
N PRO A 120 -22.49 28.37 -53.08
CA PRO A 120 -23.50 28.15 -52.05
C PRO A 120 -23.38 29.27 -51.02
N GLN A 121 -24.41 30.10 -50.98
CA GLN A 121 -24.52 31.17 -50.01
C GLN A 121 -24.89 30.49 -48.69
N ASN A 122 -23.86 30.13 -47.90
CA ASN A 122 -24.06 29.49 -46.60
C ASN A 122 -25.06 30.32 -45.79
N ASP A 123 -26.12 29.68 -45.29
CA ASP A 123 -27.09 30.34 -44.43
C ASP A 123 -26.33 30.93 -43.21
N PRO A 124 -26.51 32.21 -42.86
CA PRO A 124 -25.92 32.77 -41.66
C PRO A 124 -26.20 31.94 -40.39
N ASP A 125 -27.31 31.20 -40.32
CA ASP A 125 -27.61 30.31 -39.20
C ASP A 125 -26.69 29.08 -39.15
N ASP A 126 -26.37 28.48 -40.31
CA ASP A 126 -25.43 27.36 -40.41
C ASP A 126 -24.01 27.77 -39.98
N ILE A 127 -23.57 28.97 -40.35
CA ILE A 127 -22.27 29.51 -39.93
C ILE A 127 -22.24 29.69 -38.40
N GLN A 128 -23.32 30.19 -37.79
CA GLN A 128 -23.40 30.32 -36.34
C GLN A 128 -23.43 28.96 -35.64
N LYS A 129 -24.18 27.99 -36.17
CA LYS A 129 -24.23 26.63 -35.67
C LYS A 129 -22.85 25.97 -35.69
N LEU A 130 -22.14 26.04 -36.81
CA LEU A 130 -20.77 25.52 -36.94
C LEU A 130 -19.79 26.18 -35.96
N ARG A 131 -19.93 27.49 -35.70
CA ARG A 131 -19.11 28.18 -34.68
C ARG A 131 -19.40 27.68 -33.25
N ARG A 132 -20.67 27.43 -32.92
CA ARG A 132 -21.06 26.86 -31.62
C ARG A 132 -20.53 25.43 -31.48
N GLU A 133 -20.67 24.61 -32.51
CA GLU A 133 -20.15 23.22 -32.54
C GLU A 133 -18.63 23.19 -32.41
N LEU A 134 -17.90 24.06 -33.12
CA LEU A 134 -16.44 24.17 -32.99
C LEU A 134 -16.01 24.56 -31.58
N THR A 135 -16.72 25.51 -30.96
CA THR A 135 -16.46 25.93 -29.58
C THR A 135 -16.71 24.80 -28.58
N ALA A 136 -17.83 24.09 -28.75
CA ALA A 136 -18.17 22.92 -27.94
C ALA A 136 -17.14 21.79 -28.10
N SER A 137 -16.71 21.50 -29.34
CA SER A 137 -15.68 20.50 -29.63
C SER A 137 -14.33 20.87 -28.99
N MET A 138 -13.94 22.14 -29.06
CA MET A 138 -12.71 22.62 -28.41
C MET A 138 -12.79 22.53 -26.88
N ALA A 139 -13.95 22.80 -26.28
CA ALA A 139 -14.17 22.62 -24.85
C ALA A 139 -14.11 21.14 -24.44
N ALA A 140 -14.75 20.25 -25.20
CA ALA A 140 -14.69 18.80 -24.99
C ALA A 140 -13.25 18.28 -25.08
N ARG A 141 -12.48 18.72 -26.08
CA ARG A 141 -11.06 18.36 -26.23
C ARG A 141 -10.22 18.80 -25.03
N LYS A 142 -10.41 20.02 -24.53
CA LYS A 142 -9.72 20.51 -23.33
C LYS A 142 -10.08 19.68 -22.09
N SER A 143 -11.36 19.34 -21.93
CA SER A 143 -11.82 18.48 -20.83
C SER A 143 -11.14 17.11 -20.88
N LEU A 144 -11.14 16.46 -22.06
CA LEU A 144 -10.48 15.17 -22.27
C LEU A 144 -8.97 15.25 -21.97
N GLN A 145 -8.30 16.31 -22.42
CA GLN A 145 -6.88 16.52 -22.15
C GLN A 145 -6.57 16.62 -20.66
N MET A 146 -7.43 17.30 -19.88
CA MET A 146 -7.30 17.38 -18.42
C MET A 146 -7.48 16.00 -17.77
N MET A 147 -8.49 15.24 -18.19
CA MET A 147 -8.73 13.88 -17.68
C MET A 147 -7.57 12.93 -17.97
N CYS A 148 -7.04 12.91 -19.19
CA CYS A 148 -5.88 12.08 -19.53
C CYS A 148 -4.65 12.47 -18.68
N SER A 149 -4.47 13.77 -18.42
CA SER A 149 -3.38 14.26 -17.58
C SER A 149 -3.55 13.85 -16.10
N SER A 150 -4.76 13.94 -15.55
CA SER A 150 -5.02 13.52 -14.16
C SER A 150 -4.91 12.00 -14.00
N LEU A 151 -5.42 11.24 -14.96
CA LEU A 151 -5.34 9.77 -14.96
C LEU A 151 -3.89 9.28 -15.02
N GLY A 152 -3.02 9.96 -15.79
CA GLY A 152 -1.59 9.68 -15.81
C GLY A 152 -0.93 9.83 -14.43
N LYS A 153 -1.28 10.89 -13.69
CA LYS A 153 -0.79 11.12 -12.32
C LYS A 153 -1.33 10.09 -11.33
N GLU A 154 -2.61 9.75 -11.44
CA GLU A 154 -3.22 8.73 -10.57
C GLU A 154 -2.59 7.35 -10.80
N LYS A 155 -2.30 6.99 -12.06
CA LYS A 155 -1.54 5.78 -12.41
C LYS A 155 -0.16 5.76 -11.76
N GLU A 156 0.55 6.89 -11.77
CA GLU A 156 1.87 7.01 -11.14
C GLU A 156 1.79 6.84 -9.61
N ILE A 157 0.79 7.47 -8.97
CA ILE A 157 0.54 7.33 -7.53
C ILE A 157 0.24 5.86 -7.18
N MET A 158 -0.63 5.19 -7.94
CA MET A 158 -0.94 3.77 -7.73
C MET A 158 0.29 2.88 -7.91
N ALA A 159 1.15 3.15 -8.90
CA ALA A 159 2.37 2.38 -9.10
C ALA A 159 3.34 2.52 -7.92
N LEU A 160 3.48 3.73 -7.37
CA LEU A 160 4.29 3.97 -6.17
C LEU A 160 3.73 3.24 -4.95
N GLU A 161 2.41 3.30 -4.73
CA GLU A 161 1.77 2.63 -3.60
C GLU A 161 1.86 1.10 -3.73
N LEU A 162 1.69 0.55 -4.93
CA LEU A 162 1.90 -0.88 -5.20
C LEU A 162 3.34 -1.31 -4.93
N SER A 163 4.33 -0.51 -5.35
CA SER A 163 5.75 -0.77 -5.08
C SER A 163 6.04 -0.77 -3.57
N ARG A 164 5.49 0.20 -2.84
CA ARG A 164 5.58 0.28 -1.38
C ARG A 164 4.99 -0.95 -0.71
N LYS A 165 3.79 -1.37 -1.14
CA LYS A 165 3.11 -2.56 -0.60
C LYS A 165 3.84 -3.86 -0.94
N ALA A 166 4.42 -3.97 -2.13
CA ALA A 166 5.25 -5.11 -2.50
C ALA A 166 6.47 -5.23 -1.58
N HIS A 167 7.13 -4.11 -1.28
CA HIS A 167 8.26 -4.09 -0.35
C HIS A 167 7.86 -4.49 1.07
N GLU A 168 6.76 -3.93 1.60
CA GLU A 168 6.22 -4.31 2.92
C GLU A 168 5.90 -5.81 3.01
N LEU A 169 5.35 -6.42 1.93
CA LEU A 169 5.08 -7.85 1.88
C LEU A 169 6.38 -8.67 1.94
N THR A 170 7.41 -8.29 1.18
CA THR A 170 8.71 -8.96 1.20
C THR A 170 9.33 -8.94 2.60
N GLU A 171 9.31 -7.80 3.29
CA GLU A 171 9.83 -7.69 4.66
C GLU A 171 9.08 -8.62 5.63
N MET A 172 7.75 -8.71 5.52
CA MET A 172 6.95 -9.63 6.33
C MET A 172 7.24 -11.10 6.02
N GLU A 173 7.49 -11.44 4.75
CA GLU A 173 7.88 -12.79 4.35
C GLU A 173 9.23 -13.21 4.95
N GLU A 174 10.20 -12.30 5.01
CA GLU A 174 11.49 -12.52 5.67
C GLU A 174 11.30 -12.79 7.17
N LEU A 175 10.51 -11.97 7.87
CA LEU A 175 10.20 -12.17 9.28
C LEU A 175 9.51 -13.53 9.55
N ILE A 176 8.59 -13.94 8.67
CA ILE A 176 7.94 -15.25 8.76
C ILE A 176 8.95 -16.38 8.55
N SER A 177 9.88 -16.21 7.60
CA SER A 177 10.96 -17.18 7.34
C SER A 177 11.85 -17.36 8.57
N ASP A 178 12.27 -16.27 9.20
CA ASP A 178 13.08 -16.28 10.41
C ASP A 178 12.36 -16.97 11.58
N LEU A 179 11.08 -16.66 11.78
CA LEU A 179 10.26 -17.30 12.81
C LEU A 179 10.12 -18.81 12.55
N ARG A 180 9.91 -19.22 11.30
CA ARG A 180 9.90 -20.65 10.93
C ARG A 180 11.24 -21.32 11.22
N ALA A 181 12.35 -20.68 10.92
CA ALA A 181 13.68 -21.20 11.22
C ALA A 181 13.92 -21.37 12.73
N GLN A 182 13.51 -20.39 13.54
CA GLN A 182 13.60 -20.46 15.00
C GLN A 182 12.72 -21.59 15.58
N ASN A 183 11.48 -21.70 15.11
CA ASN A 183 10.56 -22.78 15.52
C ASN A 183 11.11 -24.16 15.18
N ASN A 184 11.68 -24.33 13.99
CA ASN A 184 12.33 -25.59 13.60
C ASN A 184 13.54 -25.92 14.48
N LYS A 185 14.34 -24.92 14.87
CA LYS A 185 15.47 -25.11 15.79
C LYS A 185 14.99 -25.52 17.19
N LEU A 186 13.94 -24.90 17.70
CA LEU A 186 13.34 -25.26 18.99
C LEU A 186 12.75 -26.67 18.95
N LEU A 187 12.04 -27.02 17.89
CA LEU A 187 11.48 -28.36 17.70
C LEU A 187 12.57 -29.43 17.76
N LYS A 188 13.69 -29.22 17.06
CA LYS A 188 14.85 -30.13 17.13
C LYS A 188 15.42 -30.27 18.54
N LYS A 189 15.52 -29.16 19.29
CA LYS A 189 15.97 -29.21 20.69
C LYS A 189 15.04 -30.03 21.57
N VAL A 190 13.73 -29.83 21.46
CA VAL A 190 12.74 -30.59 22.22
C VAL A 190 12.81 -32.08 21.89
N GLN A 191 12.96 -32.41 20.61
CA GLN A 191 13.09 -33.80 20.17
C GLN A 191 14.37 -34.45 20.72
N ASN A 192 15.50 -33.73 20.71
CA ASN A 192 16.74 -34.20 21.31
C ASN A 192 16.59 -34.41 22.83
N CYS A 193 15.99 -33.47 23.55
CA CYS A 193 15.73 -33.63 24.99
C CYS A 193 14.84 -34.85 25.29
N ALA A 194 13.82 -35.10 24.48
CA ALA A 194 12.97 -36.28 24.62
C ALA A 194 13.74 -37.59 24.37
N VAL A 195 14.70 -37.60 23.44
CA VAL A 195 15.56 -38.78 23.19
C VAL A 195 16.52 -39.04 24.34
N GLU A 196 17.18 -37.99 24.87
CA GLU A 196 18.12 -38.14 25.98
C GLU A 196 17.43 -38.67 27.25
N HIS A 197 16.26 -38.13 27.61
CA HIS A 197 15.46 -38.65 28.74
C HIS A 197 15.00 -40.11 28.58
N ASN A 198 14.89 -40.60 27.35
CA ASN A 198 14.52 -42.00 27.08
C ASN A 198 15.73 -42.95 27.10
N LYS A 199 16.95 -42.44 26.90
CA LYS A 199 18.20 -43.23 27.02
C LYS A 199 18.62 -43.38 28.48
N GLU A 200 18.56 -42.31 29.26
CA GLU A 200 18.93 -42.32 30.70
C GLU A 200 18.08 -43.31 31.50
N LYS A 201 16.79 -43.49 31.15
CA LYS A 201 15.92 -44.48 31.80
C LYS A 201 16.27 -45.96 31.53
N LYS A 202 17.21 -46.25 30.62
CA LYS A 202 17.58 -47.63 30.25
C LYS A 202 18.95 -48.07 30.76
N GLU A 203 19.77 -47.19 31.32
CA GLU A 203 21.15 -47.52 31.72
C GLU A 203 21.39 -47.60 33.24
N ASP A 204 20.45 -47.18 34.09
CA ASP A 204 20.60 -47.29 35.55
C ASP A 204 19.90 -48.53 36.11
N ASP A 205 20.58 -49.68 35.98
CA ASP A 205 20.47 -50.78 36.96
C ASP A 205 21.84 -50.90 37.64
N ASP A 206 21.83 -50.68 38.96
CA ASP A 206 22.91 -50.90 39.92
C ASP A 206 23.93 -49.76 40.21
N GLY A 207 23.71 -49.04 41.34
CA GLY A 207 24.82 -48.57 42.19
C GLY A 207 25.15 -47.06 42.29
N GLN A 208 24.40 -46.14 41.68
CA GLN A 208 24.82 -44.71 41.56
C GLN A 208 24.16 -43.74 42.57
N GLY A 209 23.63 -44.19 43.70
CA GLY A 209 22.88 -43.31 44.63
C GLY A 209 23.65 -42.13 45.24
N CYS A 210 24.99 -42.17 45.28
CA CYS A 210 25.81 -41.17 45.98
C CYS A 210 26.46 -40.11 45.07
N LYS A 211 26.78 -40.44 43.81
CA LYS A 211 27.29 -39.46 42.82
C LYS A 211 26.16 -38.58 42.29
N ASP A 212 24.98 -39.16 42.15
CA ASP A 212 23.82 -38.47 41.61
C ASP A 212 23.34 -37.36 42.56
N ALA A 213 23.39 -37.59 43.88
CA ALA A 213 23.06 -36.56 44.87
C ALA A 213 23.99 -35.33 44.83
N SER A 214 25.30 -35.54 44.60
CA SER A 214 26.27 -34.45 44.48
C SER A 214 26.08 -33.66 43.18
N LEU A 215 25.83 -34.35 42.06
CA LEU A 215 25.53 -33.74 40.77
C LEU A 215 24.19 -33.00 40.78
N GLN A 216 23.18 -33.56 41.43
CA GLN A 216 21.86 -32.94 41.63
C GLN A 216 21.97 -31.67 42.47
N GLY A 217 22.75 -31.69 43.57
CA GLY A 217 23.03 -30.51 44.38
C GLY A 217 23.71 -29.39 43.57
N ARG A 218 24.73 -29.74 42.78
CA ARG A 218 25.43 -28.78 41.90
C ARG A 218 24.52 -28.24 40.79
N ASN A 219 23.69 -29.08 40.17
CA ASN A 219 22.72 -28.65 39.16
C ASN A 219 21.67 -27.72 39.75
N LYS A 220 21.22 -27.98 40.98
CA LYS A 220 20.29 -27.11 41.70
C LYS A 220 20.92 -25.74 41.96
N GLU A 221 22.14 -25.69 42.46
CA GLU A 221 22.86 -24.44 42.70
C GLU A 221 23.10 -23.65 41.40
N LEU A 222 23.52 -24.32 40.32
CA LEU A 222 23.68 -23.69 39.00
C LEU A 222 22.35 -23.17 38.45
N SER A 223 21.25 -23.89 38.65
CA SER A 223 19.91 -23.47 38.23
C SER A 223 19.43 -22.25 39.02
N GLU A 224 19.69 -22.20 40.33
CA GLU A 224 19.40 -21.04 41.18
C GLU A 224 20.24 -19.81 40.78
N GLN A 225 21.54 -20.00 40.50
CA GLN A 225 22.40 -18.93 39.98
C GLN A 225 21.94 -18.42 38.61
N LEU A 226 21.54 -19.33 37.72
CA LEU A 226 21.02 -18.97 36.40
C LEU A 226 19.73 -18.15 36.55
N LEU A 227 18.79 -18.61 37.39
CA LEU A 227 17.54 -17.91 37.66
C LEU A 227 17.81 -16.51 38.22
N LYS A 228 18.71 -16.39 39.19
CA LYS A 228 19.14 -15.10 39.76
C LYS A 228 19.75 -14.18 38.71
N SER A 229 20.54 -14.72 37.78
CA SER A 229 21.13 -13.92 36.68
C SER A 229 20.07 -13.44 35.68
N ILE A 230 19.08 -14.29 35.37
CA ILE A 230 17.96 -13.95 34.47
C ILE A 230 17.10 -12.86 35.10
N ASP A 231 16.78 -12.98 36.39
CA ASP A 231 16.00 -11.98 37.12
C ASP A 231 16.78 -10.66 37.27
N GLY A 232 18.09 -10.74 37.49
CA GLY A 232 19.00 -9.60 37.44
C GLY A 232 18.97 -8.89 36.08
N TYR A 233 19.06 -9.63 34.98
CA TYR A 233 18.98 -9.08 33.63
C TYR A 233 17.60 -8.48 33.33
N ARG A 234 16.50 -9.13 33.74
CA ARG A 234 15.14 -8.59 33.62
C ARG A 234 14.95 -7.29 34.41
N SER A 235 15.50 -7.22 35.62
CA SER A 235 15.50 -6.02 36.45
C SER A 235 16.30 -4.89 35.79
N LEU A 236 17.50 -5.18 35.31
CA LEU A 236 18.33 -4.21 34.60
C LEU A 236 17.66 -3.72 33.31
N LYS A 237 17.02 -4.61 32.54
CA LYS A 237 16.28 -4.26 31.33
C LYS A 237 15.12 -3.32 31.63
N ARG A 238 14.39 -3.52 32.74
CA ARG A 238 13.33 -2.59 33.19
C ARG A 238 13.90 -1.22 33.53
N LYS A 239 14.95 -1.16 34.36
CA LYS A 239 15.62 0.10 34.70
C LYS A 239 16.18 0.84 33.49
N TYR A 240 16.77 0.11 32.55
CA TYR A 240 17.25 0.68 31.30
C TYR A 240 16.10 1.32 30.50
N LYS A 241 14.95 0.64 30.43
CA LYS A 241 13.77 1.17 29.74
C LYS A 241 13.22 2.42 30.44
N GLU A 242 13.15 2.43 31.77
CA GLU A 242 12.74 3.60 32.56
C GLU A 242 13.64 4.80 32.28
N VAL A 243 14.97 4.61 32.34
CA VAL A 243 15.95 5.68 32.04
C VAL A 243 15.86 6.12 30.58
N GLN A 244 15.62 5.20 29.65
CA GLN A 244 15.46 5.52 28.23
C GLN A 244 14.19 6.35 27.99
N GLU A 245 13.07 6.00 28.62
CA GLU A 245 11.82 6.75 28.55
C GLU A 245 11.96 8.14 29.19
N GLU A 246 12.63 8.25 30.35
CA GLU A 246 12.96 9.52 31.00
C GLU A 246 13.85 10.41 30.10
N ASN A 247 14.91 9.84 29.52
CA ASN A 247 15.78 10.55 28.58
C ASN A 247 15.01 11.02 27.34
N GLY A 248 14.12 10.19 26.81
CA GLY A 248 13.21 10.56 25.72
C GLY A 248 12.25 11.69 26.11
N SER A 249 11.77 11.72 27.35
CA SER A 249 10.96 12.81 27.90
C SER A 249 11.75 14.12 28.02
N MET A 250 12.96 14.06 28.59
CA MET A 250 13.85 15.23 28.71
C MET A 250 14.23 15.80 27.34
N ARG A 251 14.55 14.95 26.35
CA ARG A 251 14.85 15.41 24.98
C ARG A 251 13.67 16.08 24.30
N ARG A 252 12.43 15.64 24.57
CA ARG A 252 11.22 16.31 24.08
C ARG A 252 11.09 17.69 24.71
N ALA A 253 11.13 17.77 26.03
CA ALA A 253 11.07 19.04 26.75
C ALA A 253 12.16 20.03 26.28
N LEU A 254 13.39 19.55 26.06
CA LEU A 254 14.48 20.39 25.55
C LEU A 254 14.20 20.92 24.13
N ARG A 255 13.55 20.13 23.26
CA ARG A 255 13.15 20.62 21.93
C ARG A 255 12.06 21.68 22.03
N ASP A 256 11.07 21.48 22.89
CA ASP A 256 9.99 22.46 23.10
C ASP A 256 10.58 23.78 23.62
N TYR A 257 11.53 23.72 24.58
CA TYR A 257 12.24 24.92 25.05
C TYR A 257 13.07 25.58 23.97
N ALA A 258 13.74 24.81 23.10
CA ALA A 258 14.52 25.35 22.00
C ALA A 258 13.62 26.07 20.96
N GLU A 259 12.42 25.54 20.69
CA GLU A 259 11.44 26.18 19.80
C GLU A 259 10.94 27.51 20.39
N GLU A 260 10.57 27.53 21.67
CA GLU A 260 10.15 28.75 22.36
C GLU A 260 11.25 29.83 22.40
N VAL A 261 12.51 29.43 22.65
CA VAL A 261 13.66 30.34 22.59
C VAL A 261 13.88 30.87 21.18
N ASN A 262 13.70 30.03 20.15
CA ASN A 262 13.82 30.44 18.75
C ASN A 262 12.71 31.43 18.37
N ASP A 263 11.46 31.21 18.82
CA ASP A 263 10.36 32.15 18.62
C ASP A 263 10.63 33.50 19.28
N GLY A 264 11.13 33.49 20.52
CA GLY A 264 11.58 34.70 21.22
C GLY A 264 12.69 35.42 20.47
N THR A 265 13.67 34.68 19.95
CA THR A 265 14.79 35.23 19.16
C THR A 265 14.29 35.86 17.86
N GLN A 266 13.40 35.18 17.13
CA GLN A 266 12.81 35.73 15.89
C GLN A 266 11.98 36.99 16.15
N ARG A 267 11.21 37.03 17.24
CA ARG A 267 10.48 38.23 17.65
C ARG A 267 11.44 39.38 17.94
N LEU A 268 12.52 39.11 18.67
CA LEU A 268 13.55 40.09 18.97
C LEU A 268 14.24 40.62 17.70
N THR A 269 14.58 39.75 16.76
CA THR A 269 15.15 40.15 15.46
C THR A 269 14.17 41.03 14.67
N LYS A 270 12.89 40.65 14.60
CA LYS A 270 11.85 41.46 13.93
C LYS A 270 11.67 42.82 14.59
N LEU A 271 11.65 42.86 15.93
CA LEU A 271 11.55 44.10 16.68
C LEU A 271 12.75 45.01 16.39
N HIS A 272 13.96 44.45 16.43
CA HIS A 272 15.19 45.16 16.10
C HIS A 272 15.15 45.73 14.68
N GLU A 273 14.67 44.97 13.69
CA GLU A 273 14.49 45.44 12.31
C GLU A 273 13.52 46.62 12.21
N LYS A 274 12.35 46.55 12.87
CA LYS A 274 11.35 47.63 12.87
C LYS A 274 11.90 48.92 13.50
N ILE A 275 12.62 48.79 14.62
CA ILE A 275 13.29 49.92 15.29
C ILE A 275 14.33 50.55 14.35
N THR A 276 15.11 49.73 13.65
CA THR A 276 16.13 50.20 12.69
C THR A 276 15.51 50.93 11.49
N ARG A 277 14.29 50.59 11.10
CA ARG A 277 13.54 51.19 9.99
C ARG A 277 12.71 52.42 10.38
N GLU A 278 12.72 52.80 11.66
CA GLU A 278 11.89 53.88 12.21
C GLU A 278 10.38 53.68 11.97
N ASP A 279 9.93 52.43 11.89
CA ASP A 279 8.51 52.10 11.79
C ASP A 279 7.78 52.49 13.10
N GLU A 280 6.50 52.85 13.02
CA GLU A 280 5.68 53.10 14.21
C GLU A 280 5.40 51.75 14.93
N VAL A 281 6.20 51.46 15.96
CA VAL A 281 6.09 50.22 16.76
C VAL A 281 5.52 50.52 18.13
N ASN A 282 4.49 49.77 18.53
CA ASN A 282 4.05 49.73 19.92
C ASN A 282 5.03 48.87 20.74
N LEU A 283 6.11 49.52 21.23
CA LEU A 283 7.17 48.88 21.99
C LEU A 283 6.67 48.21 23.27
N GLU A 284 5.69 48.81 23.93
CA GLU A 284 5.16 48.30 25.20
C GLU A 284 4.44 46.96 25.03
N ASN A 285 3.69 46.81 23.94
CA ASN A 285 3.07 45.53 23.58
C ASN A 285 4.10 44.45 23.23
N GLU A 286 5.13 44.79 22.43
CA GLU A 286 6.16 43.83 22.02
C GLU A 286 7.03 43.39 23.21
N ILE A 287 7.32 44.31 24.15
CA ILE A 287 8.01 44.00 25.42
C ILE A 287 7.13 43.10 26.30
N SER A 288 5.84 43.44 26.46
CA SER A 288 4.89 42.62 27.24
C SER A 288 4.77 41.20 26.68
N ASP A 289 4.73 41.05 25.37
CA ASP A 289 4.69 39.75 24.69
C ASP A 289 5.96 38.92 24.94
N LEU A 290 7.14 39.55 24.88
CA LEU A 290 8.42 38.90 25.17
C LEU A 290 8.53 38.50 26.64
N GLU A 291 8.09 39.35 27.56
CA GLU A 291 8.06 39.04 29.00
C GLU A 291 7.14 37.86 29.31
N ASN A 292 5.94 37.84 28.73
CA ASN A 292 5.00 36.72 28.88
C ASN A 292 5.59 35.40 28.35
N LEU A 293 6.29 35.44 27.22
CA LEU A 293 6.97 34.27 26.65
C LEU A 293 8.10 33.77 27.58
N LEU A 294 8.94 34.68 28.08
CA LEU A 294 10.05 34.34 28.97
C LEU A 294 9.58 33.83 30.35
N GLN A 295 8.51 34.43 30.91
CA GLN A 295 7.88 33.93 32.13
C GLN A 295 7.29 32.53 31.93
N GLY A 296 6.61 32.31 30.81
CA GLY A 296 6.07 31.00 30.44
C GLY A 296 7.16 29.94 30.35
N LEU A 297 8.29 30.25 29.70
CA LEU A 297 9.46 29.38 29.60
C LEU A 297 10.06 29.08 30.98
N GLY A 298 10.23 30.11 31.82
CA GLY A 298 10.75 29.97 33.18
C GLY A 298 9.91 29.03 34.05
N LEU A 299 8.58 29.13 33.97
CA LEU A 299 7.66 28.22 34.65
C LEU A 299 7.80 26.78 34.15
N LYS A 300 7.91 26.58 32.83
CA LYS A 300 8.09 25.24 32.24
C LYS A 300 9.40 24.58 32.68
N ILE A 301 10.51 25.33 32.68
CA ILE A 301 11.83 24.85 33.15
C ILE A 301 11.78 24.47 34.64
N SER A 302 11.16 25.31 35.47
CA SER A 302 11.00 25.05 36.91
C SER A 302 10.19 23.76 37.16
N ASN A 303 9.06 23.61 36.47
CA ASN A 303 8.19 22.42 36.57
C ASN A 303 8.88 21.12 36.15
N HIS A 304 9.82 21.18 35.19
CA HIS A 304 10.57 20.00 34.77
C HIS A 304 11.70 19.65 35.73
N SER A 305 12.28 20.65 36.41
CA SER A 305 13.34 20.45 37.41
C SER A 305 12.83 19.82 38.70
N GLN A 306 11.55 20.01 39.03
CA GLN A 306 10.89 19.44 40.22
C GLN A 306 10.36 18.00 40.02
N LYS A 307 10.37 17.47 38.79
CA LYS A 307 9.89 16.11 38.46
C LYS A 307 10.98 15.03 38.51
N LYS A 308 12.20 15.39 38.92
CA LYS A 308 13.31 14.47 39.13
C LYS A 308 13.31 13.87 40.53
#